data_AF-A0A4Y7UFE3-F1
#
_entry.id   AF-A0A4Y7UFE3-F1
#
_cell.length_a   1.000
_cell.length_b   1.000
_cell.length_c   1.000
_cell.angle_alpha   90.00
_cell.angle_beta   90.00
_cell.angle_gamma   90.00
#
_symmetry.space_group_name_H-M   'P 1'
#
loop_
_entity.id
_entity.type
_entity.pdbx_description
1 polymer ?
#
loop_
_entity_poly.entity_id
_entity_poly.type
_entity_poly.pdbx_seq_one_letter_code
_entity_poly.pdbx_strand_id
1 'polypeptide(L)'
;MKKIKLGIVSLSLLLLLSNCNEETFDKPKEVSAATAVLSGIKQEDVTLDDIKNDDYLGPVLQKASKKVRQNKSSSKNPNPEIFNLDLSNEVKKFVLQDYTSYTIPILNDFVGSYVFQNLVIEKDKLRDAVYLVTYYPDENYQESIKQGLVAANDNIDFTGSKKMEYLYYKRKVNIDERSTVNSTNKKVAEAGFDDEIDEPLTICVETYKPKTCTAGGNHQPGEPCNGSSGQQPGWIVSVSCTNIPSPLPPPIGPGPGSVCSGCAEPGGPNRGGGNYFPKGSDNTNWAPKYICVKQGANGGCAKMEPYIPILTIPMDDPHNYYASVLSRDKVDLLLGFHYKEARKSIDYYLKNNKTPKGGYSIETRVFVNWALDYFKNNPTTTFKDFDNWFMGIQEGSDGGDPFDLHDYDGVQVQKQKLPGRNAFYNAFPKNGTAGMKSPEVYKLVGGHMFQENKDQNTNYENACAIRVSRGLNYSGKPIPVFRNKTGQQKSEKGSDGLNYILDASSLLSYMLKAYSDTPPLHLKNKTAQEYEKALNGKWGIYIMVPKTDGTFTASGHADFFSQSGCLSACYFNKAAEIYFWELK
;
A
#
# COMPACT_ATOMS: atom_id res chain seq x y z
N MET A 1 -53.79 -33.83 34.44
CA MET A 1 -53.75 -34.56 33.16
C MET A 1 -52.61 -34.04 32.30
N LYS A 2 -51.97 -34.93 31.55
CA LYS A 2 -50.90 -34.75 30.54
C LYS A 2 -49.48 -34.43 31.05
N LYS A 3 -48.77 -35.53 31.29
CA LYS A 3 -47.30 -35.67 31.33
C LYS A 3 -46.75 -35.58 29.89
N ILE A 4 -45.65 -34.86 29.67
CA ILE A 4 -44.79 -35.06 28.50
C ILE A 4 -43.50 -35.72 29.00
N LYS A 5 -43.25 -36.93 28.50
CA LYS A 5 -42.03 -37.71 28.71
C LYS A 5 -40.97 -37.18 27.73
N LEU A 6 -39.83 -36.73 28.24
CA LEU A 6 -38.62 -36.59 27.42
C LEU A 6 -37.75 -37.82 27.69
N GLY A 7 -37.69 -38.69 26.68
CA GLY A 7 -36.97 -39.96 26.72
C GLY A 7 -35.48 -39.75 26.47
N ILE A 8 -34.71 -40.51 27.26
CA ILE A 8 -33.29 -40.80 27.11
C ILE A 8 -33.03 -41.41 25.72
N VAL A 9 -32.10 -40.82 24.95
CA VAL A 9 -31.38 -41.51 23.88
C VAL A 9 -29.89 -41.26 24.11
N SER A 10 -29.28 -42.20 24.81
CA SER A 10 -27.83 -42.38 24.91
C SER A 10 -27.54 -43.68 24.17
N LEU A 11 -26.97 -43.60 22.95
CA LEU A 11 -26.07 -44.60 22.36
C LEU A 11 -25.74 -44.21 20.91
N SER A 12 -24.48 -44.43 20.54
CA SER A 12 -23.94 -44.49 19.16
C SER A 12 -23.29 -43.22 18.62
N LEU A 13 -22.18 -42.80 19.22
CA LEU A 13 -21.15 -42.03 18.52
C LEU A 13 -19.74 -42.48 18.97
N LEU A 14 -19.43 -43.74 18.67
CA LEU A 14 -18.11 -44.35 18.81
C LEU A 14 -17.99 -45.35 17.67
N LEU A 15 -17.34 -44.93 16.57
CA LEU A 15 -16.68 -45.74 15.51
C LEU A 15 -16.56 -44.92 14.21
N LEU A 16 -15.72 -43.88 14.20
CA LEU A 16 -15.13 -43.31 12.97
C LEU A 16 -13.72 -42.74 13.25
N LEU A 17 -12.88 -43.54 13.91
CA LEU A 17 -11.44 -43.27 14.02
C LEU A 17 -10.67 -44.54 13.66
N SER A 18 -10.60 -44.85 12.36
CA SER A 18 -9.65 -45.83 11.82
C SER A 18 -9.58 -45.71 10.30
N ASN A 19 -8.66 -44.88 9.82
CA ASN A 19 -7.81 -45.08 8.63
C ASN A 19 -7.19 -43.73 8.22
N CYS A 20 -6.19 -43.28 8.99
CA CYS A 20 -5.12 -42.46 8.44
C CYS A 20 -3.92 -43.40 8.33
N ASN A 21 -3.63 -43.84 7.10
CA ASN A 21 -2.34 -44.43 6.81
C ASN A 21 -1.28 -43.37 7.11
N GLU A 22 -0.29 -43.72 7.93
CA GLU A 22 0.97 -43.00 8.00
C GLU A 22 1.62 -43.10 6.61
N GLU A 23 1.45 -42.06 5.80
CA GLU A 23 2.35 -41.82 4.68
C GLU A 23 3.71 -41.49 5.27
N THR A 24 4.66 -42.39 5.03
CA THR A 24 6.08 -42.19 5.30
C THR A 24 6.53 -40.87 4.68
N PHE A 25 6.95 -39.93 5.51
CA PHE A 25 7.57 -38.68 5.06
C PHE A 25 8.75 -39.00 4.14
N ASP A 26 8.57 -38.78 2.84
CA ASP A 26 9.66 -38.76 1.89
C ASP A 26 10.72 -37.75 2.36
N LYS A 27 11.99 -38.16 2.27
CA LYS A 27 13.15 -37.31 2.56
C LYS A 27 12.98 -35.95 1.85
N PRO A 28 13.32 -34.82 2.49
CA PRO A 28 13.16 -33.51 1.89
C PRO A 28 13.83 -33.48 0.51
N LYS A 29 13.00 -33.30 -0.53
CA LYS A 29 13.47 -33.10 -1.91
C LYS A 29 14.50 -31.97 -1.88
N GLU A 30 15.64 -32.25 -2.49
CA GLU A 30 16.73 -31.31 -2.65
C GLU A 30 16.17 -29.99 -3.21
N VAL A 31 16.26 -28.94 -2.39
CA VAL A 31 15.73 -27.63 -2.70
C VAL A 31 16.46 -27.13 -3.95
N SER A 32 15.73 -26.88 -5.05
CA SER A 32 16.34 -26.47 -6.31
C SER A 32 17.25 -25.25 -6.10
N ALA A 33 18.38 -25.20 -6.81
CA ALA A 33 19.38 -24.13 -6.64
C ALA A 33 18.78 -22.71 -6.77
N ALA A 34 17.75 -22.53 -7.60
CA ALA A 34 17.00 -21.27 -7.72
C ALA A 34 16.35 -20.84 -6.40
N THR A 35 15.81 -21.79 -5.62
CA THR A 35 15.21 -21.50 -4.30
C THR A 35 16.23 -20.94 -3.32
N ALA A 36 17.44 -21.49 -3.30
CA ALA A 36 18.48 -21.08 -2.36
C ALA A 36 18.98 -19.66 -2.64
N VAL A 37 19.00 -19.24 -3.91
CA VAL A 37 19.29 -17.86 -4.30
C VAL A 37 18.19 -16.91 -3.82
N LEU A 38 16.92 -17.29 -4.02
CA LEU A 38 15.78 -16.44 -3.64
C LEU A 38 15.68 -16.23 -2.12
N SER A 39 16.06 -17.21 -1.30
CA SER A 39 16.02 -17.07 0.16
C SER A 39 17.00 -16.04 0.73
N GLY A 40 17.99 -15.60 -0.06
CA GLY A 40 18.97 -14.59 0.34
C GLY A 40 18.57 -13.14 0.01
N ILE A 41 17.47 -12.94 -0.72
CA ILE A 41 17.06 -11.62 -1.19
C ILE A 41 16.37 -10.85 -0.05
N LYS A 42 16.89 -9.66 0.26
CA LYS A 42 16.22 -8.69 1.13
C LYS A 42 15.36 -7.77 0.28
N GLN A 43 14.11 -7.60 0.66
CA GLN A 43 13.18 -6.66 0.02
C GLN A 43 12.93 -5.47 0.95
N GLU A 44 13.04 -4.27 0.39
CA GLU A 44 12.85 -2.99 1.10
C GLU A 44 11.89 -2.10 0.28
N ASP A 45 11.08 -1.32 0.96
CA ASP A 45 10.25 -0.28 0.35
C ASP A 45 11.03 1.03 0.34
N VAL A 46 11.16 1.64 -0.84
CA VAL A 46 11.79 2.95 -1.03
C VAL A 46 10.89 3.86 -1.85
N THR A 47 11.10 5.18 -1.80
CA THR A 47 10.30 6.14 -2.56
C THR A 47 10.98 6.53 -3.86
N LEU A 48 10.21 7.00 -4.83
CA LEU A 48 10.77 7.56 -6.07
C LEU A 48 11.60 8.82 -5.78
N ASP A 49 11.24 9.59 -4.76
CA ASP A 49 12.01 10.76 -4.34
C ASP A 49 13.39 10.36 -3.80
N ASP A 50 13.49 9.24 -3.07
CA ASP A 50 14.79 8.68 -2.66
C ASP A 50 15.66 8.35 -3.87
N ILE A 51 15.08 7.74 -4.92
CA ILE A 51 15.80 7.42 -6.16
C ILE A 51 16.23 8.68 -6.92
N LYS A 52 15.35 9.70 -6.98
CA LYS A 52 15.63 10.95 -7.69
C LYS A 52 16.72 11.78 -7.01
N ASN A 53 16.76 11.76 -5.68
CA ASN A 53 17.71 12.52 -4.88
C ASN A 53 19.04 11.79 -4.65
N ASP A 54 19.13 10.50 -4.99
CA ASP A 54 20.39 9.76 -4.96
C ASP A 54 21.34 10.26 -6.06
N ASP A 55 22.56 10.63 -5.67
CA ASP A 55 23.59 11.21 -6.55
C ASP A 55 23.95 10.32 -7.75
N TYR A 56 23.72 9.01 -7.63
CA TYR A 56 24.02 8.04 -8.66
C TYR A 56 22.76 7.59 -9.44
N LEU A 57 21.69 7.21 -8.74
CA LEU A 57 20.47 6.69 -9.36
C LEU A 57 19.66 7.77 -10.06
N GLY A 58 19.67 9.01 -9.54
CA GLY A 58 18.97 10.14 -10.15
C GLY A 58 19.41 10.37 -11.60
N PRO A 59 20.72 10.53 -11.88
CA PRO A 59 21.23 10.65 -13.25
C PRO A 59 20.94 9.44 -14.14
N VAL A 60 21.02 8.21 -13.60
CA VAL A 60 20.70 6.97 -14.34
C VAL A 60 19.22 6.94 -14.75
N LEU A 61 18.34 7.28 -13.82
CA LEU A 61 16.89 7.37 -14.04
C LEU A 61 16.54 8.44 -15.08
N GLN A 62 17.19 9.61 -15.03
CA GLN A 62 17.00 10.67 -16.01
C GLN A 62 17.42 10.24 -17.43
N LYS A 63 18.57 9.57 -17.57
CA LYS A 63 19.03 9.03 -18.86
C LYS A 63 18.06 7.99 -19.42
N ALA A 64 17.64 7.04 -18.59
CA ALA A 64 16.70 6.00 -19.00
C ALA A 64 15.36 6.60 -19.43
N SER A 65 14.83 7.56 -18.65
CA SER A 65 13.59 8.27 -18.97
C SER A 65 13.69 9.00 -20.32
N LYS A 66 14.84 9.61 -20.63
CA LYS A 66 15.09 10.24 -21.92
C LYS A 66 15.09 9.24 -23.09
N LYS A 67 15.70 8.04 -22.93
CA LYS A 67 15.71 7.00 -23.97
C LYS A 67 14.29 6.46 -24.23
N VAL A 68 13.48 6.24 -23.19
CA VAL A 68 12.06 5.83 -23.37
C VAL A 68 11.28 6.88 -24.17
N ARG A 69 11.50 8.17 -23.87
CA ARG A 69 10.88 9.28 -24.62
C ARG A 69 11.30 9.28 -26.10
N GLN A 70 12.58 9.07 -26.37
CA GLN A 70 13.12 8.98 -27.74
C GLN A 70 12.47 7.83 -28.52
N ASN A 71 12.43 6.63 -27.94
CA ASN A 71 11.82 5.44 -28.56
C ASN A 71 10.34 5.64 -28.88
N LYS A 72 9.59 6.38 -28.04
CA LYS A 72 8.18 6.72 -28.29
C LYS A 72 8.02 7.78 -29.40
N SER A 73 8.89 8.78 -29.44
CA SER A 73 8.84 9.87 -30.45
C SER A 73 9.12 9.42 -31.89
N SER A 74 9.83 8.31 -32.08
CA SER A 74 10.07 7.68 -33.39
C SER A 74 8.83 6.95 -33.96
N SER A 75 7.74 6.83 -33.20
CA SER A 75 6.45 6.39 -33.72
C SER A 75 5.72 7.55 -34.41
N LYS A 76 5.04 7.29 -35.54
CA LYS A 76 4.60 8.25 -36.58
C LYS A 76 3.62 9.39 -36.18
N ASN A 77 3.47 9.77 -34.91
CA ASN A 77 2.69 10.95 -34.51
C ASN A 77 3.13 11.51 -33.14
N PRO A 78 4.10 12.44 -33.07
CA PRO A 78 4.52 13.02 -31.80
C PRO A 78 3.67 14.25 -31.44
N ASN A 79 2.89 14.18 -30.36
CA ASN A 79 2.40 15.36 -29.65
C ASN A 79 3.34 15.66 -28.46
N PRO A 80 4.17 16.72 -28.50
CA PRO A 80 5.29 16.92 -27.58
C PRO A 80 4.92 17.23 -26.12
N GLU A 81 3.65 17.48 -25.79
CA GLU A 81 3.23 17.84 -24.41
C GLU A 81 2.91 16.64 -23.49
N ILE A 82 2.96 15.39 -23.98
CA ILE A 82 2.45 14.19 -23.24
C ILE A 82 3.54 13.35 -22.54
N PHE A 83 4.83 13.67 -22.68
CA PHE A 83 5.88 12.68 -22.41
C PHE A 83 6.58 12.75 -21.03
N ASN A 84 5.86 13.01 -19.94
CA ASN A 84 6.35 12.62 -18.62
C ASN A 84 6.07 11.12 -18.42
N LEU A 85 7.11 10.29 -18.21
CA LEU A 85 6.87 8.97 -17.64
C LEU A 85 6.34 9.23 -16.23
N ASP A 86 5.06 8.97 -16.01
CA ASP A 86 4.53 8.93 -14.66
C ASP A 86 5.05 7.66 -13.99
N LEU A 87 6.00 7.84 -13.09
CA LEU A 87 6.59 6.77 -12.31
C LEU A 87 5.89 6.72 -10.96
N SER A 88 5.55 5.51 -10.51
CA SER A 88 4.99 5.28 -9.18
C SER A 88 6.00 5.66 -8.10
N ASN A 89 5.48 6.16 -6.97
CA ASN A 89 6.29 6.39 -5.77
C ASN A 89 6.52 5.10 -4.96
N GLU A 90 5.87 4.00 -5.33
CA GLU A 90 5.99 2.70 -4.67
C GLU A 90 7.12 1.90 -5.33
N VAL A 91 8.36 2.19 -4.93
CA VAL A 91 9.53 1.53 -5.49
C VAL A 91 9.91 0.35 -4.60
N LYS A 92 10.10 -0.82 -5.21
CA LYS A 92 10.64 -1.99 -4.51
C LYS A 92 12.14 -2.10 -4.74
N LYS A 93 12.89 -2.20 -3.65
CA LYS A 93 14.34 -2.43 -3.67
C LYS A 93 14.63 -3.88 -3.27
N PHE A 94 15.45 -4.55 -4.06
CA PHE A 94 15.94 -5.90 -3.82
C PHE A 94 17.44 -5.87 -3.60
N VAL A 95 17.93 -6.51 -2.54
CA VAL A 95 19.37 -6.61 -2.24
C VAL A 95 19.75 -8.07 -2.08
N LEU A 96 20.76 -8.50 -2.84
CA LEU A 96 21.38 -9.82 -2.73
C LEU A 96 22.89 -9.66 -2.82
N GLN A 97 23.59 -9.75 -1.69
CA GLN A 97 25.03 -9.51 -1.60
C GLN A 97 25.42 -8.13 -2.14
N ASP A 98 26.15 -8.07 -3.26
CA ASP A 98 26.58 -6.86 -3.96
C ASP A 98 25.62 -6.41 -5.07
N TYR A 99 24.58 -7.19 -5.35
CA TYR A 99 23.53 -6.84 -6.30
C TYR A 99 22.41 -6.07 -5.61
N THR A 100 22.00 -4.96 -6.25
CA THR A 100 20.82 -4.18 -5.89
C THR A 100 19.97 -3.96 -7.13
N SER A 101 18.65 -4.19 -7.02
CA SER A 101 17.67 -3.85 -8.05
C SER A 101 16.59 -2.94 -7.49
N TYR A 102 16.15 -1.97 -8.28
CA TYR A 102 15.02 -1.11 -8.00
C TYR A 102 13.97 -1.34 -9.08
N THR A 103 12.76 -1.74 -8.68
CA THR A 103 11.61 -1.84 -9.59
C THR A 103 10.69 -0.66 -9.36
N ILE A 104 10.52 0.15 -10.40
CA ILE A 104 9.69 1.36 -10.40
C ILE A 104 8.53 1.15 -11.38
N PRO A 105 7.30 0.94 -10.89
CA PRO A 105 6.14 0.83 -11.77
C PRO A 105 5.94 2.12 -12.58
N ILE A 106 5.63 1.97 -13.87
CA ILE A 106 5.22 3.06 -14.75
C ILE A 106 3.70 3.11 -14.71
N LEU A 107 3.17 4.24 -14.27
CA LEU A 107 1.74 4.54 -14.28
C LEU A 107 1.36 4.89 -15.72
N ASN A 108 0.91 3.89 -16.47
CA ASN A 108 0.45 4.08 -17.84
C ASN A 108 -0.94 4.72 -17.84
N ASP A 109 -1.06 5.92 -18.42
CA ASP A 109 -2.35 6.62 -18.62
C ASP A 109 -3.07 6.17 -19.92
N PHE A 110 -2.65 5.05 -20.51
CA PHE A 110 -3.25 4.55 -21.73
C PHE A 110 -4.56 3.82 -21.43
N VAL A 111 -5.67 4.57 -21.54
CA VAL A 111 -7.03 4.03 -21.51
C VAL A 111 -7.12 2.81 -22.44
N GLY A 112 -7.34 1.63 -21.85
CA GLY A 112 -7.52 0.38 -22.57
C GLY A 112 -6.26 -0.45 -22.86
N SER A 113 -5.06 -0.01 -22.47
CA SER A 113 -3.88 -0.88 -22.54
C SER A 113 -3.84 -1.79 -21.31
N TYR A 114 -3.98 -3.10 -21.50
CA TYR A 114 -3.70 -4.09 -20.46
C TYR A 114 -2.19 -4.26 -20.21
N VAL A 115 -1.38 -3.31 -20.68
CA VAL A 115 0.07 -3.41 -20.72
C VAL A 115 0.64 -2.74 -19.48
N PHE A 116 1.37 -3.51 -18.70
CA PHE A 116 2.04 -3.02 -17.51
C PHE A 116 3.51 -2.80 -17.82
N GLN A 117 4.11 -1.74 -17.30
CA GLN A 117 5.51 -1.45 -17.54
C GLN A 117 6.22 -1.15 -16.23
N ASN A 118 7.37 -1.78 -16.03
CA ASN A 118 8.30 -1.48 -14.95
C ASN A 118 9.58 -0.89 -15.54
N LEU A 119 10.11 0.12 -14.86
CA LEU A 119 11.51 0.50 -14.99
C LEU A 119 12.30 -0.26 -13.94
N VAL A 120 13.26 -1.09 -14.36
CA VAL A 120 14.11 -1.86 -13.45
C VAL A 120 15.53 -1.33 -13.53
N ILE A 121 16.05 -0.79 -12.43
CA ILE A 121 17.43 -0.30 -12.31
C ILE A 121 18.25 -1.32 -11.54
N GLU A 122 19.24 -1.92 -12.18
CA GLU A 122 20.16 -2.87 -11.56
C GLU A 122 21.55 -2.26 -11.34
N LYS A 123 22.16 -2.64 -10.23
CA LYS A 123 23.51 -2.27 -9.85
C LYS A 123 24.20 -3.45 -9.19
N ASP A 124 25.30 -3.91 -9.75
CA ASP A 124 26.18 -4.91 -9.14
C ASP A 124 27.66 -4.57 -9.39
N LYS A 125 28.60 -5.44 -8.98
CA LYS A 125 30.04 -5.21 -9.21
C LYS A 125 30.46 -5.23 -10.69
N LEU A 126 29.66 -5.83 -11.57
CA LEU A 126 29.96 -6.07 -12.98
C LEU A 126 29.34 -5.02 -13.89
N ARG A 127 28.15 -4.52 -13.53
CA ARG A 127 27.33 -3.66 -14.39
C ARG A 127 26.42 -2.73 -13.62
N ASP A 128 25.99 -1.71 -14.35
CA ASP A 128 24.80 -0.92 -14.09
C ASP A 128 23.89 -1.05 -15.29
N ALA A 129 22.61 -1.35 -15.08
CA ALA A 129 21.66 -1.51 -16.17
C ALA A 129 20.31 -0.91 -15.82
N VAL A 130 19.59 -0.43 -16.83
CA VAL A 130 18.19 -0.04 -16.71
C VAL A 130 17.40 -0.71 -17.82
N TYR A 131 16.34 -1.38 -17.42
CA TYR A 131 15.43 -2.11 -18.30
C TYR A 131 14.03 -1.48 -18.27
N LEU A 132 13.39 -1.38 -19.43
CA LEU A 132 11.95 -1.25 -19.54
C LEU A 132 11.38 -2.65 -19.69
N VAL A 133 10.73 -3.15 -18.65
CA VAL A 133 10.06 -4.44 -18.67
C VAL A 133 8.59 -4.20 -18.96
N THR A 134 8.11 -4.68 -20.10
CA THR A 134 6.72 -4.56 -20.54
C THR A 134 6.04 -5.92 -20.44
N TYR A 135 4.97 -5.99 -19.67
CA TYR A 135 4.15 -7.18 -19.47
C TYR A 135 2.91 -7.08 -20.34
N TYR A 136 2.68 -8.10 -21.17
CA TYR A 136 1.45 -8.25 -21.95
C TYR A 136 0.68 -9.40 -21.33
N PRO A 137 -0.45 -9.16 -20.66
CA PRO A 137 -1.27 -10.25 -20.17
C PRO A 137 -1.88 -11.01 -21.35
N ASP A 138 -2.14 -12.28 -21.13
CA ASP A 138 -2.71 -13.17 -22.16
C ASP A 138 -4.14 -12.76 -22.56
N GLU A 139 -4.61 -13.30 -23.69
CA GLU A 139 -5.95 -13.01 -24.23
C GLU A 139 -7.07 -13.39 -23.27
N ASN A 140 -6.91 -14.46 -22.48
CA ASN A 140 -7.94 -14.91 -21.53
C ASN A 140 -8.09 -13.92 -20.37
N TYR A 141 -6.99 -13.37 -19.87
CA TYR A 141 -7.00 -12.33 -18.85
C TYR A 141 -7.64 -11.04 -19.39
N GLN A 142 -7.24 -10.61 -20.59
CA GLN A 142 -7.84 -9.45 -21.24
C GLN A 142 -9.36 -9.61 -21.39
N GLU A 143 -9.81 -10.80 -21.78
CA GLU A 143 -11.23 -11.12 -21.91
C GLU A 143 -11.95 -11.20 -20.55
N SER A 144 -11.31 -11.76 -19.53
CA SER A 144 -11.84 -11.82 -18.16
C SER A 144 -12.05 -10.43 -17.57
N ILE A 145 -11.14 -9.48 -17.83
CA ILE A 145 -11.34 -8.07 -17.43
C ILE A 145 -12.51 -7.46 -18.18
N LYS A 146 -12.61 -7.64 -19.51
CA LYS A 146 -13.74 -7.09 -20.30
C LYS A 146 -15.09 -7.58 -19.77
N GLN A 147 -15.14 -8.82 -19.29
CA GLN A 147 -16.34 -9.45 -18.76
C GLN A 147 -16.58 -9.13 -17.26
N GLY A 148 -15.68 -8.41 -16.59
CA GLY A 148 -15.78 -8.09 -15.17
C GLY A 148 -15.65 -9.31 -14.25
N LEU A 149 -14.97 -10.36 -14.71
CA LEU A 149 -14.85 -11.66 -14.02
C LEU A 149 -13.64 -11.75 -13.09
N VAL A 150 -12.73 -10.76 -13.11
CA VAL A 150 -11.56 -10.72 -12.22
C VAL A 150 -11.96 -10.14 -10.87
N ALA A 151 -11.85 -10.93 -9.80
CA ALA A 151 -12.18 -10.51 -8.46
C ALA A 151 -11.03 -9.72 -7.80
N ALA A 152 -11.36 -8.90 -6.79
CA ALA A 152 -10.36 -8.31 -5.92
C ALA A 152 -9.56 -9.43 -5.23
N ASN A 153 -8.24 -9.41 -5.39
CA ASN A 153 -7.25 -10.41 -4.94
C ASN A 153 -7.02 -11.63 -5.84
N ASP A 154 -7.59 -11.69 -7.05
CA ASP A 154 -7.12 -12.70 -8.00
C ASP A 154 -5.65 -12.38 -8.35
N ASN A 155 -4.75 -13.29 -7.97
CA ASN A 155 -3.34 -13.20 -8.35
C ASN A 155 -3.30 -13.27 -9.87
N ILE A 156 -2.87 -12.17 -10.47
CA ILE A 156 -2.74 -12.08 -11.91
C ILE A 156 -1.55 -12.92 -12.31
N ASP A 157 -1.82 -14.00 -13.04
CA ASP A 157 -0.76 -14.75 -13.67
C ASP A 157 -0.35 -14.02 -14.95
N PHE A 158 0.73 -13.25 -14.89
CA PHE A 158 1.38 -12.71 -16.08
C PHE A 158 2.21 -13.81 -16.75
N THR A 159 1.58 -14.94 -17.11
CA THR A 159 2.16 -15.93 -18.03
C THR A 159 2.26 -15.38 -19.46
N GLY A 160 1.62 -14.24 -19.74
CA GLY A 160 1.69 -13.60 -21.03
C GLY A 160 3.11 -13.09 -21.36
N SER A 161 3.36 -12.93 -22.66
CA SER A 161 4.67 -12.52 -23.18
C SER A 161 5.17 -11.25 -22.49
N LYS A 162 6.46 -11.19 -22.19
CA LYS A 162 7.14 -9.98 -21.72
C LYS A 162 8.14 -9.50 -22.75
N LYS A 163 8.21 -8.18 -22.94
CA LYS A 163 9.23 -7.52 -23.74
C LYS A 163 10.12 -6.73 -22.80
N MET A 164 11.42 -7.02 -22.84
CA MET A 164 12.41 -6.19 -22.16
C MET A 164 13.19 -5.37 -23.17
N GLU A 165 13.29 -4.08 -22.89
CA GLU A 165 14.12 -3.15 -23.65
C GLU A 165 15.20 -2.60 -22.74
N TYR A 166 16.46 -2.59 -23.19
CA TYR A 166 17.53 -1.92 -22.46
C TYR A 166 17.43 -0.42 -22.71
N LEU A 167 17.53 0.37 -21.64
CA LEU A 167 17.49 1.83 -21.71
C LEU A 167 18.84 2.45 -21.37
N TYR A 168 19.61 1.76 -20.53
CA TYR A 168 20.94 2.14 -20.10
C TYR A 168 21.71 0.87 -19.74
N TYR A 169 22.98 0.81 -20.12
CA TYR A 169 23.88 -0.26 -19.71
C TYR A 169 25.29 0.31 -19.59
N LYS A 170 25.97 0.02 -18.49
CA LYS A 170 27.37 0.38 -18.26
C LYS A 170 28.08 -0.79 -17.61
N ARG A 171 29.10 -1.33 -18.27
CA ARG A 171 29.98 -2.35 -17.71
C ARG A 171 31.02 -1.70 -16.78
N LYS A 172 31.26 -2.28 -15.60
CA LYS A 172 32.23 -1.79 -14.60
C LYS A 172 33.57 -2.49 -14.63
N VAL A 173 33.62 -3.69 -15.19
CA VAL A 173 34.86 -4.46 -15.26
C VAL A 173 35.65 -4.00 -16.47
N ASN A 174 36.82 -3.39 -16.24
CA ASN A 174 37.77 -3.10 -17.31
C ASN A 174 38.21 -4.42 -17.95
N ILE A 175 38.10 -4.51 -19.28
CA ILE A 175 38.74 -5.55 -20.09
C ILE A 175 40.23 -5.18 -20.23
N ASP A 176 40.91 -4.85 -19.12
CA ASP A 176 42.33 -4.50 -19.10
C ASP A 176 43.22 -5.74 -18.99
N GLU A 177 42.82 -6.80 -19.69
CA GLU A 177 43.72 -7.85 -20.12
C GLU A 177 43.37 -8.20 -21.57
N ARG A 178 43.51 -7.21 -22.47
CA ARG A 178 44.09 -7.57 -23.76
C ARG A 178 45.47 -8.10 -23.41
N SER A 179 45.59 -9.43 -23.43
CA SER A 179 46.85 -10.11 -23.55
C SER A 179 47.73 -9.29 -24.48
N THR A 180 48.93 -8.96 -24.02
CA THR A 180 50.03 -8.46 -24.84
C THR A 180 50.27 -9.47 -25.96
N VAL A 181 49.46 -9.41 -27.01
CA VAL A 181 49.77 -10.02 -28.30
C VAL A 181 50.88 -9.14 -28.84
N ASN A 182 52.07 -9.73 -28.90
CA ASN A 182 53.32 -9.12 -29.31
C ASN A 182 53.12 -8.04 -30.38
N SER A 183 53.44 -6.81 -29.98
CA SER A 183 53.49 -5.65 -30.84
C SER A 183 54.59 -5.82 -31.89
N THR A 184 54.19 -6.12 -33.11
CA THR A 184 54.91 -5.61 -34.29
C THR A 184 53.89 -5.09 -35.29
N ASN A 185 53.84 -3.75 -35.39
CA ASN A 185 53.06 -2.91 -36.31
C ASN A 185 51.55 -2.86 -35.97
N LYS A 186 50.89 -1.71 -35.79
CA LYS A 186 50.97 -0.43 -36.51
C LYS A 186 50.15 0.60 -35.70
N LYS A 187 50.58 1.86 -35.66
CA LYS A 187 49.80 3.00 -35.13
C LYS A 187 48.41 3.05 -35.78
N VAL A 188 47.36 2.81 -35.01
CA VAL A 188 45.98 3.20 -35.34
C VAL A 188 45.49 4.05 -34.18
N ALA A 189 44.96 5.22 -34.51
CA ALA A 189 44.50 6.24 -33.59
C ALA A 189 43.44 5.69 -32.63
N GLU A 190 43.50 6.15 -31.38
CA GLU A 190 42.48 5.98 -30.35
C GLU A 190 41.17 6.66 -30.82
N ALA A 191 40.31 5.88 -31.48
CA ALA A 191 38.90 6.20 -31.54
C ALA A 191 38.33 5.90 -30.14
N GLY A 192 37.76 6.91 -29.48
CA GLY A 192 37.05 6.74 -28.22
C GLY A 192 36.01 5.63 -28.38
N PHE A 193 36.03 4.66 -27.47
CA PHE A 193 34.99 3.64 -27.40
C PHE A 193 33.68 4.35 -27.08
N ASP A 194 32.73 4.30 -28.01
CA ASP A 194 31.33 4.58 -27.71
C ASP A 194 30.85 3.49 -26.74
N ASP A 195 30.31 3.90 -25.59
CA ASP A 195 29.78 3.00 -24.55
C ASP A 195 28.55 2.18 -25.02
N GLU A 196 28.11 2.32 -26.27
CA GLU A 196 27.06 1.53 -26.91
C GLU A 196 27.63 0.21 -27.48
N ILE A 197 28.00 -0.73 -26.60
CA ILE A 197 28.14 -2.12 -27.03
C ILE A 197 26.72 -2.71 -27.10
N ASP A 198 26.20 -2.90 -28.31
CA ASP A 198 25.05 -3.78 -28.59
C ASP A 198 25.46 -5.22 -28.25
N GLU A 199 25.25 -5.64 -27.00
CA GLU A 199 25.28 -7.06 -26.64
C GLU A 199 23.90 -7.70 -26.84
N PRO A 200 23.85 -8.99 -27.20
CA PRO A 200 22.74 -9.59 -27.91
C PRO A 200 21.72 -10.31 -27.01
N LEU A 201 20.52 -10.44 -27.58
CA LEU A 201 19.37 -11.26 -27.20
C LEU A 201 19.39 -11.84 -25.77
N THR A 202 18.65 -11.17 -24.89
CA THR A 202 18.31 -11.67 -23.57
C THR A 202 17.16 -12.68 -23.65
N ILE A 203 17.40 -13.95 -23.32
CA ILE A 203 16.33 -14.94 -23.07
C ILE A 203 15.97 -14.89 -21.60
N CYS A 204 14.69 -14.63 -21.32
CA CYS A 204 14.17 -14.66 -19.95
C CYS A 204 13.43 -15.98 -19.67
N VAL A 205 13.97 -16.71 -18.72
CA VAL A 205 13.45 -17.93 -18.11
C VAL A 205 12.62 -17.59 -16.88
N GLU A 206 11.51 -18.29 -16.69
CA GLU A 206 10.61 -18.13 -15.55
C GLU A 206 10.83 -19.26 -14.54
N THR A 207 10.74 -18.94 -13.26
CA THR A 207 10.64 -19.95 -12.21
C THR A 207 9.44 -19.65 -11.35
N TYR A 208 8.52 -20.62 -11.33
CA TYR A 208 7.28 -20.57 -10.56
C TYR A 208 7.50 -21.29 -9.24
N LYS A 209 7.19 -20.60 -8.13
CA LYS A 209 7.04 -21.28 -6.85
C LYS A 209 5.60 -21.22 -6.36
N PRO A 210 4.89 -22.36 -6.35
CA PRO A 210 3.64 -22.42 -5.61
C PRO A 210 3.92 -22.26 -4.12
N LYS A 211 3.15 -21.42 -3.45
CA LYS A 211 3.02 -21.50 -1.99
C LYS A 211 2.23 -22.78 -1.71
N THR A 212 2.92 -23.89 -1.43
CA THR A 212 2.41 -25.22 -1.04
C THR A 212 0.89 -25.40 -1.20
N CYS A 213 0.43 -26.01 -2.31
CA CYS A 213 -0.93 -26.57 -2.39
C CYS A 213 -1.01 -27.66 -1.31
N THR A 214 -1.79 -27.42 -0.25
CA THR A 214 -1.95 -28.35 0.90
C THR A 214 -2.77 -29.61 0.58
N ALA A 215 -3.36 -29.68 -0.62
CA ALA A 215 -4.16 -30.82 -1.04
C ALA A 215 -3.28 -31.90 -1.69
N GLY A 216 -2.57 -32.69 -0.87
CA GLY A 216 -2.13 -34.10 -1.06
C GLY A 216 -1.74 -34.67 -2.44
N GLY A 217 -1.56 -33.88 -3.48
CA GLY A 217 -1.33 -34.32 -4.85
C GLY A 217 0.01 -33.83 -5.39
N ASN A 218 0.77 -34.73 -5.98
CA ASN A 218 1.92 -34.36 -6.82
C ASN A 218 1.36 -33.71 -8.09
N HIS A 219 1.56 -32.40 -8.26
CA HIS A 219 1.21 -31.68 -9.49
C HIS A 219 2.46 -31.41 -10.33
N GLN A 220 2.32 -31.48 -11.65
CA GLN A 220 3.37 -31.02 -12.57
C GLN A 220 3.38 -29.48 -12.65
N PRO A 221 4.54 -28.83 -12.89
CA PRO A 221 4.59 -27.40 -13.17
C PRO A 221 3.64 -27.04 -14.33
N GLY A 222 2.70 -26.12 -14.08
CA GLY A 222 1.72 -25.67 -15.08
C GLY A 222 0.33 -26.33 -14.99
N GLU A 223 0.10 -27.29 -14.09
CA GLU A 223 -1.25 -27.84 -13.88
C GLU A 223 -2.05 -27.03 -12.82
N PRO A 224 -3.34 -26.73 -13.07
CA PRO A 224 -4.19 -26.08 -12.08
C PRO A 224 -4.43 -26.99 -10.86
N CYS A 225 -4.34 -26.43 -9.64
CA CYS A 225 -4.70 -27.17 -8.43
C CYS A 225 -6.23 -27.43 -8.43
N ASN A 226 -6.64 -28.64 -8.83
CA ASN A 226 -8.04 -29.08 -8.76
C ASN A 226 -8.41 -29.48 -7.32
N GLY A 227 -8.56 -28.48 -6.45
CA GLY A 227 -9.15 -28.65 -5.12
C GLY A 227 -10.64 -28.28 -5.14
N SER A 228 -11.50 -29.20 -4.73
CA SER A 228 -12.90 -28.88 -4.47
C SER A 228 -12.99 -27.90 -3.29
N SER A 229 -13.64 -26.76 -3.52
CA SER A 229 -14.01 -25.71 -2.56
C SER A 229 -12.88 -24.82 -1.99
N GLY A 230 -12.64 -23.70 -2.68
CA GLY A 230 -12.41 -22.41 -2.02
C GLY A 230 -10.98 -22.00 -1.63
N GLN A 231 -9.94 -22.70 -2.07
CA GLN A 231 -8.55 -22.23 -1.89
C GLN A 231 -7.98 -21.70 -3.21
N GLN A 232 -7.53 -20.44 -3.20
CA GLN A 232 -6.89 -19.81 -4.36
C GLN A 232 -5.35 -19.97 -4.28
N PRO A 233 -4.68 -20.40 -5.36
CA PRO A 233 -3.22 -20.49 -5.39
C PRO A 233 -2.56 -19.12 -5.35
N GLY A 234 -1.49 -19.01 -4.54
CA GLY A 234 -0.56 -17.87 -4.56
C GLY A 234 0.75 -18.29 -5.18
N TRP A 235 1.15 -17.61 -6.26
CA TRP A 235 2.41 -17.85 -6.96
C TRP A 235 3.43 -16.76 -6.61
N ILE A 236 4.70 -17.15 -6.49
CA ILE A 236 5.83 -16.21 -6.56
C ILE A 236 6.50 -16.45 -7.92
N VAL A 237 6.56 -15.40 -8.74
CA VAL A 237 7.23 -15.41 -10.05
C VAL A 237 8.64 -14.85 -9.87
N SER A 238 9.66 -15.63 -10.22
CA SER A 238 11.02 -15.11 -10.41
C SER A 238 11.40 -15.15 -11.89
N VAL A 239 11.90 -14.04 -12.41
CA VAL A 239 12.34 -13.92 -13.81
C VAL A 239 13.86 -13.95 -13.87
N SER A 240 14.44 -14.83 -14.69
CA SER A 240 15.88 -15.00 -14.90
C SER A 240 16.24 -14.74 -16.36
N CYS A 241 17.01 -13.71 -16.65
CA CYS A 241 17.25 -13.21 -18.01
C CYS A 241 18.71 -13.34 -18.48
N THR A 242 19.02 -14.37 -19.25
CA THR A 242 20.37 -14.63 -19.72
C THR A 242 20.66 -14.01 -21.08
N ASN A 243 21.75 -13.26 -21.19
CA ASN A 243 22.27 -12.77 -22.48
C ASN A 243 22.84 -13.96 -23.27
N ILE A 244 22.35 -14.19 -24.48
CA ILE A 244 23.02 -15.07 -25.43
C ILE A 244 24.02 -14.23 -26.22
N PRO A 245 25.34 -14.50 -26.15
CA PRO A 245 26.28 -13.96 -27.13
C PRO A 245 25.83 -14.35 -28.54
N SER A 246 25.90 -13.42 -29.49
CA SER A 246 25.54 -13.68 -30.88
C SER A 246 26.39 -14.85 -31.35
N PRO A 247 25.83 -15.83 -32.06
CA PRO A 247 26.65 -16.85 -32.68
C PRO A 247 27.65 -16.13 -33.58
N LEU A 248 28.94 -16.26 -33.26
CA LEU A 248 29.99 -15.78 -34.14
C LEU A 248 29.79 -16.44 -35.51
N PRO A 249 30.07 -15.73 -36.62
CA PRO A 249 30.19 -16.39 -37.90
C PRO A 249 31.15 -17.58 -37.74
N PRO A 250 30.87 -18.73 -38.36
CA PRO A 250 31.68 -19.92 -38.18
C PRO A 250 33.14 -19.56 -38.44
N PRO A 251 34.07 -20.00 -37.57
CA PRO A 251 35.48 -19.68 -37.75
C PRO A 251 35.89 -20.13 -39.15
N ILE A 252 36.51 -19.22 -39.91
CA ILE A 252 37.17 -19.58 -41.16
C ILE A 252 38.17 -20.67 -40.79
N GLY A 253 37.85 -21.91 -41.18
CA GLY A 253 38.54 -23.09 -40.68
C GLY A 253 40.05 -22.98 -40.93
N PRO A 254 40.89 -23.43 -39.98
CA PRO A 254 42.30 -23.58 -40.28
C PRO A 254 42.43 -24.60 -41.40
N GLY A 255 43.24 -24.27 -42.41
CA GLY A 255 43.64 -25.23 -43.43
C GLY A 255 44.12 -26.54 -42.79
N PRO A 256 43.95 -27.68 -43.46
CA PRO A 256 44.19 -29.00 -42.88
C PRO A 256 45.66 -29.12 -42.49
N GLY A 257 45.98 -29.13 -41.18
CA GLY A 257 47.36 -29.39 -40.77
C GLY A 257 47.78 -29.20 -39.30
N SER A 258 47.12 -28.37 -38.47
CA SER A 258 47.63 -28.13 -37.11
C SER A 258 46.82 -28.85 -36.02
N VAL A 259 47.38 -29.95 -35.53
CA VAL A 259 46.87 -30.68 -34.35
C VAL A 259 47.26 -29.89 -33.10
N CYS A 260 46.26 -29.39 -32.36
CA CYS A 260 46.48 -28.78 -31.05
C CYS A 260 46.57 -29.90 -30.00
N SER A 261 47.79 -30.23 -29.57
CA SER A 261 48.06 -31.11 -28.44
C SER A 261 48.05 -30.30 -27.14
N GLY A 262 47.02 -30.48 -26.30
CA GLY A 262 47.10 -30.05 -24.90
C GLY A 262 45.88 -29.40 -24.25
N CYS A 263 44.66 -29.51 -24.78
CA CYS A 263 43.46 -29.05 -24.06
C CYS A 263 42.52 -30.23 -23.81
N ALA A 264 42.64 -30.83 -22.63
CA ALA A 264 41.66 -31.73 -22.06
C ALA A 264 40.76 -30.95 -21.10
N GLU A 265 39.45 -31.12 -21.21
CA GLU A 265 38.53 -30.93 -20.08
C GLU A 265 38.02 -32.31 -19.61
N PRO A 266 37.64 -32.43 -18.33
CA PRO A 266 37.33 -33.72 -17.72
C PRO A 266 35.96 -34.24 -18.19
N GLY A 267 36.00 -35.24 -19.06
CA GLY A 267 34.90 -36.20 -19.24
C GLY A 267 34.13 -36.12 -20.54
N GLY A 268 34.57 -36.92 -21.54
CA GLY A 268 33.71 -37.39 -22.64
C GLY A 268 34.29 -37.21 -24.05
N PRO A 269 34.57 -38.31 -24.79
CA PRO A 269 35.08 -38.23 -26.15
C PRO A 269 33.91 -38.16 -27.14
N ASN A 270 33.54 -36.96 -27.58
CA ASN A 270 32.86 -36.79 -28.85
C ASN A 270 33.25 -35.45 -29.47
N ARG A 271 34.06 -35.53 -30.52
CA ARG A 271 34.54 -34.39 -31.31
C ARG A 271 33.51 -34.07 -32.39
N GLY A 272 32.95 -32.87 -32.30
CA GLY A 272 32.13 -32.24 -33.33
C GLY A 272 31.56 -30.96 -32.74
N GLY A 273 31.74 -29.82 -33.41
CA GLY A 273 31.45 -28.47 -32.91
C GLY A 273 30.06 -28.32 -32.27
N GLY A 274 29.99 -28.61 -30.98
CA GLY A 274 28.78 -28.57 -30.18
C GLY A 274 28.59 -27.20 -29.57
N ASN A 275 27.34 -26.74 -29.63
CA ASN A 275 26.83 -25.50 -29.07
C ASN A 275 27.49 -25.13 -27.73
N TYR A 276 27.83 -23.85 -27.58
CA TYR A 276 28.47 -23.24 -26.40
C TYR A 276 27.62 -23.28 -25.10
N PHE A 277 26.56 -24.08 -25.09
CA PHE A 277 25.65 -24.20 -23.96
C PHE A 277 25.64 -25.64 -23.42
N PRO A 278 25.53 -25.81 -22.09
CA PRO A 278 25.37 -27.13 -21.49
C PRO A 278 24.16 -27.85 -22.10
N LYS A 279 24.26 -29.17 -22.24
CA LYS A 279 23.14 -30.03 -22.64
C LYS A 279 21.93 -29.75 -21.72
N GLY A 280 20.88 -29.11 -22.25
CA GLY A 280 19.71 -28.66 -21.48
C GLY A 280 19.43 -27.15 -21.50
N SER A 281 20.24 -26.32 -22.16
CA SER A 281 19.96 -24.89 -22.40
C SER A 281 18.69 -24.60 -23.20
N ASP A 282 18.22 -25.59 -23.93
CA ASP A 282 17.02 -25.53 -24.75
C ASP A 282 15.75 -25.65 -23.88
N ASN A 283 15.94 -25.98 -22.59
CA ASN A 283 14.88 -25.96 -21.58
C ASN A 283 14.56 -24.50 -21.22
N THR A 284 13.30 -24.12 -21.40
CA THR A 284 12.77 -22.80 -21.03
C THR A 284 12.92 -22.46 -19.54
N ASN A 285 13.29 -23.44 -18.70
CA ASN A 285 13.58 -23.28 -17.27
C ASN A 285 15.08 -23.18 -16.94
N TRP A 286 15.97 -23.06 -17.92
CA TRP A 286 17.42 -23.00 -17.69
C TRP A 286 17.90 -21.56 -17.38
N ALA A 287 18.13 -21.27 -16.10
CA ALA A 287 18.92 -20.11 -15.70
C ALA A 287 20.42 -20.48 -15.72
N PRO A 288 21.30 -19.76 -16.42
CA PRO A 288 22.73 -20.03 -16.32
C PRO A 288 23.16 -19.80 -14.87
N LYS A 289 23.99 -20.70 -14.33
CA LYS A 289 24.59 -20.51 -13.00
C LYS A 289 25.64 -19.40 -13.02
N TYR A 290 26.25 -19.17 -14.19
CA TYR A 290 27.32 -18.21 -14.39
C TYR A 290 27.22 -17.50 -15.74
N ILE A 291 27.63 -16.24 -15.80
CA ILE A 291 27.85 -15.49 -17.04
C ILE A 291 29.33 -15.36 -17.35
N CYS A 292 29.65 -15.35 -18.64
CA CYS A 292 31.00 -15.07 -19.08
C CYS A 292 31.29 -13.57 -18.99
N VAL A 293 32.25 -13.18 -18.14
CA VAL A 293 32.67 -11.77 -17.98
C VAL A 293 33.99 -11.46 -18.67
N LYS A 294 34.70 -12.49 -19.14
CA LYS A 294 35.93 -12.33 -19.93
C LYS A 294 36.05 -13.48 -20.90
N GLN A 295 36.13 -13.19 -22.19
CA GLN A 295 36.50 -14.17 -23.20
C GLN A 295 38.02 -14.37 -23.18
N GLY A 296 38.47 -15.61 -23.28
CA GLY A 296 39.85 -15.98 -23.48
C GLY A 296 40.25 -15.86 -24.95
N ALA A 297 41.56 -15.94 -25.22
CA ALA A 297 42.12 -15.81 -26.56
C ALA A 297 41.56 -16.80 -27.59
N ASN A 298 40.99 -17.92 -27.13
CA ASN A 298 40.43 -18.97 -27.98
C ASN A 298 38.90 -18.85 -28.16
N GLY A 299 38.28 -17.73 -27.76
CA GLY A 299 36.82 -17.54 -27.80
C GLY A 299 36.04 -18.25 -26.68
N GLY A 300 36.69 -19.14 -25.91
CA GLY A 300 36.13 -19.71 -24.68
C GLY A 300 36.02 -18.69 -23.55
N CYS A 301 35.24 -18.97 -22.52
CA CYS A 301 35.13 -18.07 -21.39
C CYS A 301 36.33 -18.19 -20.44
N ALA A 302 37.17 -17.15 -20.33
CA ALA A 302 38.31 -17.11 -19.41
C ALA A 302 37.92 -16.77 -17.96
N LYS A 303 36.79 -16.07 -17.76
CA LYS A 303 36.30 -15.74 -16.42
C LYS A 303 34.79 -15.79 -16.38
N MET A 304 34.27 -16.60 -15.47
CA MET A 304 32.85 -16.73 -15.17
C MET A 304 32.53 -16.06 -13.84
N GLU A 305 31.38 -15.41 -13.75
CA GLU A 305 30.84 -14.85 -12.51
C GLU A 305 29.41 -15.38 -12.30
N PRO A 306 28.95 -15.57 -11.04
CA PRO A 306 27.59 -16.01 -10.78
C PRO A 306 26.57 -15.10 -11.47
N TYR A 307 25.62 -15.71 -12.17
CA TYR A 307 24.56 -14.96 -12.84
C TYR A 307 23.44 -14.66 -11.84
N ILE A 308 23.10 -13.38 -11.70
CA ILE A 308 21.98 -12.95 -10.86
C ILE A 308 20.81 -12.61 -11.78
N PRO A 309 19.65 -13.28 -11.61
CA PRO A 309 18.46 -13.03 -12.41
C PRO A 309 17.93 -11.61 -12.20
N ILE A 310 17.24 -11.07 -13.20
CA ILE A 310 16.61 -9.75 -13.09
C ILE A 310 15.47 -9.82 -12.10
N LEU A 311 15.66 -9.19 -10.94
CA LEU A 311 14.63 -9.13 -9.91
C LEU A 311 13.66 -8.00 -10.25
N THR A 312 12.44 -8.38 -10.59
CA THR A 312 11.30 -7.50 -10.83
C THR A 312 10.10 -8.03 -10.08
N ILE A 313 9.20 -7.14 -9.64
CA ILE A 313 7.90 -7.54 -9.11
C ILE A 313 6.87 -7.66 -10.24
N PRO A 314 6.03 -8.71 -10.23
CA PRO A 314 4.79 -8.64 -10.98
C PRO A 314 4.02 -7.40 -10.51
N MET A 315 3.52 -6.61 -11.45
CA MET A 315 2.67 -5.47 -11.11
C MET A 315 1.31 -6.01 -10.70
N ASP A 316 0.88 -5.73 -9.47
CA ASP A 316 -0.53 -5.84 -9.16
C ASP A 316 -1.25 -4.81 -10.04
N ASP A 317 -2.26 -5.24 -10.80
CA ASP A 317 -3.10 -4.31 -11.55
C ASP A 317 -3.69 -3.31 -10.53
N PRO A 318 -3.32 -2.02 -10.59
CA PRO A 318 -3.86 -1.04 -9.66
C PRO A 318 -5.39 -0.99 -9.76
N HIS A 319 -5.97 -1.39 -10.90
CA HIS A 319 -7.41 -1.57 -11.03
C HIS A 319 -7.96 -2.69 -10.17
N ASN A 320 -7.24 -3.80 -9.97
CA ASN A 320 -7.71 -4.89 -9.11
C ASN A 320 -7.88 -4.45 -7.65
N TYR A 321 -7.04 -3.54 -7.16
CA TYR A 321 -7.17 -3.04 -5.79
C TYR A 321 -8.50 -2.30 -5.57
N TYR A 322 -8.95 -1.54 -6.57
CA TYR A 322 -10.17 -0.73 -6.49
C TYR A 322 -11.40 -1.34 -7.18
N ALA A 323 -11.25 -2.40 -8.00
CA ALA A 323 -12.31 -2.95 -8.85
C ALA A 323 -13.55 -3.40 -8.05
N SER A 324 -13.38 -3.77 -6.79
CA SER A 324 -14.49 -4.16 -5.92
C SER A 324 -15.28 -2.98 -5.33
N VAL A 325 -14.78 -1.74 -5.48
CA VAL A 325 -15.36 -0.53 -4.86
C VAL A 325 -15.60 0.62 -5.84
N LEU A 326 -14.91 0.65 -6.97
CA LEU A 326 -15.02 1.68 -8.01
C LEU A 326 -15.21 1.04 -9.38
N SER A 327 -15.94 1.73 -10.27
CA SER A 327 -15.96 1.40 -11.69
C SER A 327 -14.61 1.71 -12.34
N ARG A 328 -14.29 1.07 -13.46
CA ARG A 328 -13.02 1.27 -14.18
C ARG A 328 -12.70 2.74 -14.45
N ASP A 329 -13.65 3.50 -15.00
CA ASP A 329 -13.47 4.93 -15.29
C ASP A 329 -13.14 5.76 -14.02
N LYS A 330 -13.68 5.35 -12.86
CA LYS A 330 -13.39 5.99 -11.57
C LYS A 330 -12.02 5.58 -11.04
N VAL A 331 -11.57 4.37 -11.32
CA VAL A 331 -10.19 3.96 -11.03
C VAL A 331 -9.21 4.76 -11.88
N ASP A 332 -9.45 4.87 -13.18
CA ASP A 332 -8.61 5.67 -14.08
C ASP A 332 -8.50 7.11 -13.57
N LEU A 333 -9.63 7.70 -13.16
CA LEU A 333 -9.66 9.01 -12.52
C LEU A 333 -8.81 9.07 -11.24
N LEU A 334 -8.98 8.10 -10.34
CA LEU A 334 -8.29 8.04 -9.04
C LEU A 334 -6.77 7.87 -9.19
N LEU A 335 -6.33 7.13 -10.21
CA LEU A 335 -4.92 6.86 -10.48
C LEU A 335 -4.19 8.06 -11.11
N GLY A 336 -4.93 9.02 -11.67
CA GLY A 336 -4.38 10.26 -12.21
C GLY A 336 -3.63 11.07 -11.14
N PHE A 337 -2.53 11.72 -11.54
CA PHE A 337 -1.64 12.47 -10.63
C PHE A 337 -2.36 13.52 -9.76
N HIS A 338 -3.36 14.20 -10.34
CA HIS A 338 -4.15 15.23 -9.65
C HIS A 338 -5.00 14.70 -8.48
N TYR A 339 -5.20 13.38 -8.39
CA TYR A 339 -6.01 12.73 -7.34
C TYR A 339 -5.16 12.07 -6.25
N LYS A 340 -3.88 12.43 -6.12
CA LYS A 340 -2.98 11.88 -5.09
C LYS A 340 -3.56 11.93 -3.67
N GLU A 341 -4.19 13.04 -3.28
CA GLU A 341 -4.80 13.19 -1.95
C GLU A 341 -6.09 12.35 -1.80
N ALA A 342 -6.87 12.23 -2.89
CA ALA A 342 -8.03 11.34 -2.94
C ALA A 342 -7.61 9.88 -2.78
N ARG A 343 -6.55 9.46 -3.49
CA ARG A 343 -5.99 8.12 -3.43
C ARG A 343 -5.52 7.78 -2.03
N LYS A 344 -4.70 8.64 -1.40
CA LYS A 344 -4.31 8.46 0.01
C LYS A 344 -5.51 8.27 0.95
N SER A 345 -6.55 9.08 0.77
CA SER A 345 -7.76 9.03 1.60
C SER A 345 -8.53 7.73 1.42
N ILE A 346 -8.74 7.33 0.17
CA ILE A 346 -9.45 6.10 -0.19
C ILE A 346 -8.65 4.87 0.24
N ASP A 347 -7.35 4.83 0.03
CA ASP A 347 -6.47 3.71 0.45
C ASP A 347 -6.51 3.53 1.97
N TYR A 348 -6.38 4.64 2.71
CA TYR A 348 -6.49 4.64 4.16
C TYR A 348 -7.86 4.12 4.61
N TYR A 349 -8.95 4.60 4.02
CA TYR A 349 -10.29 4.16 4.36
C TYR A 349 -10.50 2.67 4.06
N LEU A 350 -10.12 2.21 2.86
CA LEU A 350 -10.24 0.81 2.44
C LEU A 350 -9.44 -0.11 3.36
N LYS A 351 -8.19 0.24 3.68
CA LYS A 351 -7.34 -0.55 4.58
C LYS A 351 -8.01 -0.80 5.94
N ASN A 352 -8.74 0.18 6.47
CA ASN A 352 -9.39 0.10 7.78
C ASN A 352 -10.82 -0.47 7.75
N ASN A 353 -11.40 -0.69 6.56
CA ASN A 353 -12.80 -1.15 6.40
C ASN A 353 -12.93 -2.48 5.63
N LYS A 354 -11.85 -3.28 5.59
CA LYS A 354 -11.93 -4.67 5.08
C LYS A 354 -12.76 -5.55 6.00
N THR A 355 -13.69 -6.30 5.43
CA THR A 355 -14.42 -7.36 6.13
C THR A 355 -13.48 -8.51 6.52
N PRO A 356 -13.83 -9.37 7.49
CA PRO A 356 -13.03 -10.55 7.83
C PRO A 356 -12.76 -11.50 6.66
N LYS A 357 -13.59 -11.44 5.60
CA LYS A 357 -13.45 -12.23 4.36
C LYS A 357 -12.61 -11.52 3.28
N GLY A 358 -12.01 -10.37 3.59
CA GLY A 358 -11.14 -9.61 2.67
C GLY A 358 -11.86 -8.70 1.66
N GLY A 359 -13.20 -8.74 1.60
CA GLY A 359 -14.02 -7.85 0.76
C GLY A 359 -14.47 -6.57 1.48
N TYR A 360 -15.28 -5.75 0.80
CA TYR A 360 -15.80 -4.46 1.30
C TYR A 360 -17.33 -4.43 1.36
N SER A 361 -17.88 -3.77 2.38
CA SER A 361 -19.34 -3.61 2.54
C SER A 361 -19.93 -2.64 1.51
N ILE A 362 -21.27 -2.62 1.38
CA ILE A 362 -21.96 -1.69 0.48
C ILE A 362 -21.71 -0.24 0.92
N GLU A 363 -21.73 0.03 2.23
CA GLU A 363 -21.47 1.34 2.82
C GLU A 363 -20.04 1.81 2.49
N THR A 364 -19.09 0.89 2.50
CA THR A 364 -17.70 1.18 2.11
C THR A 364 -17.63 1.61 0.64
N ARG A 365 -18.33 0.89 -0.25
CA ARG A 365 -18.40 1.24 -1.68
C ARG A 365 -19.05 2.60 -1.92
N VAL A 366 -20.16 2.86 -1.24
CA VAL A 366 -20.88 4.15 -1.32
C VAL A 366 -19.98 5.29 -0.84
N PHE A 367 -19.28 5.12 0.29
CA PHE A 367 -18.37 6.12 0.81
C PHE A 367 -17.20 6.41 -0.14
N VAL A 368 -16.56 5.38 -0.68
CA VAL A 368 -15.41 5.55 -1.59
C VAL A 368 -15.82 6.25 -2.89
N ASN A 369 -17.00 5.93 -3.43
CA ASN A 369 -17.55 6.64 -4.58
C ASN A 369 -17.80 8.12 -4.27
N TRP A 370 -18.43 8.41 -3.14
CA TRP A 370 -18.69 9.77 -2.68
C TRP A 370 -17.39 10.54 -2.40
N ALA A 371 -16.38 9.89 -1.82
CA ALA A 371 -15.09 10.48 -1.51
C ALA A 371 -14.39 10.94 -2.80
N LEU A 372 -14.35 10.10 -3.82
CA LEU A 372 -13.79 10.48 -5.12
C LEU A 372 -14.53 11.66 -5.75
N ASP A 373 -15.87 11.64 -5.71
CA ASP A 373 -16.69 12.74 -6.22
C ASP A 373 -16.50 14.03 -5.39
N TYR A 374 -16.23 13.92 -4.09
CA TYR A 374 -15.88 15.05 -3.23
C TYR A 374 -14.55 15.68 -3.65
N PHE A 375 -13.49 14.89 -3.82
CA PHE A 375 -12.17 15.38 -4.25
C PHE A 375 -12.22 16.00 -5.64
N LYS A 376 -13.02 15.44 -6.55
CA LYS A 376 -13.26 16.02 -7.88
C LYS A 376 -13.82 17.45 -7.79
N ASN A 377 -14.72 17.70 -6.84
CA ASN A 377 -15.33 19.01 -6.64
C ASN A 377 -14.52 19.94 -5.72
N ASN A 378 -13.55 19.41 -4.98
CA ASN A 378 -12.74 20.14 -4.01
C ASN A 378 -11.25 19.78 -4.17
N PRO A 379 -10.62 20.12 -5.31
CA PRO A 379 -9.29 19.63 -5.69
C PRO A 379 -8.15 20.12 -4.79
N THR A 380 -8.39 21.13 -3.95
CA THR A 380 -7.41 21.63 -2.96
C THR A 380 -7.49 20.92 -1.62
N THR A 381 -8.44 20.00 -1.43
CA THR A 381 -8.58 19.25 -0.17
C THR A 381 -7.36 18.36 0.04
N THR A 382 -6.76 18.43 1.23
CA THR A 382 -5.66 17.53 1.60
C THR A 382 -6.21 16.25 2.25
N PHE A 383 -5.43 15.17 2.24
CA PHE A 383 -5.76 13.96 3.01
C PHE A 383 -6.09 14.27 4.47
N LYS A 384 -5.30 15.17 5.10
CA LYS A 384 -5.45 15.54 6.50
C LYS A 384 -6.81 16.21 6.77
N ASP A 385 -7.22 17.10 5.90
CA ASP A 385 -8.50 17.80 6.04
C ASP A 385 -9.65 16.81 5.86
N PHE A 386 -9.60 15.99 4.81
CA PHE A 386 -10.63 14.98 4.52
C PHE A 386 -10.76 13.93 5.65
N ASP A 387 -9.64 13.45 6.18
CA ASP A 387 -9.59 12.52 7.30
C ASP A 387 -10.26 13.13 8.55
N ASN A 388 -9.90 14.37 8.87
CA ASN A 388 -10.48 15.09 10.00
C ASN A 388 -11.99 15.28 9.85
N TRP A 389 -12.46 15.63 8.66
CA TRP A 389 -13.86 15.94 8.42
C TRP A 389 -14.75 14.70 8.37
N PHE A 390 -14.26 13.59 7.80
CA PHE A 390 -15.12 12.47 7.40
C PHE A 390 -14.68 11.08 7.85
N MET A 391 -13.41 10.87 8.23
CA MET A 391 -12.84 9.54 8.50
C MET A 391 -12.33 9.32 9.92
N GLY A 392 -12.54 10.28 10.82
CA GLY A 392 -12.11 10.17 12.21
C GLY A 392 -12.50 8.86 12.90
N ILE A 393 -11.60 8.33 13.72
CA ILE A 393 -11.81 7.12 14.52
C ILE A 393 -12.79 7.45 15.65
N GLN A 394 -13.85 6.67 15.83
CA GLN A 394 -14.76 6.86 16.97
C GLN A 394 -14.03 6.60 18.30
N GLU A 395 -14.17 7.50 19.27
CA GLU A 395 -13.48 7.43 20.56
C GLU A 395 -14.17 6.50 21.59
N GLY A 396 -15.12 5.66 21.14
CA GLY A 396 -15.91 4.79 22.02
C GLY A 396 -17.11 5.50 22.64
N SER A 397 -17.72 4.84 23.62
CA SER A 397 -18.88 5.36 24.36
C SER A 397 -18.47 6.44 25.36
N ASP A 398 -19.33 7.43 25.56
CA ASP A 398 -19.22 8.45 26.62
C ASP A 398 -20.18 8.18 27.81
N GLY A 399 -20.88 7.03 27.79
CA GLY A 399 -21.86 6.65 28.81
C GLY A 399 -23.09 7.55 28.86
N GLY A 400 -23.24 8.48 27.92
CA GLY A 400 -24.34 9.43 27.87
C GLY A 400 -25.58 8.87 27.18
N ASP A 401 -26.74 9.36 27.61
CA ASP A 401 -28.01 9.10 26.95
C ASP A 401 -28.09 9.91 25.63
N PRO A 402 -28.81 9.42 24.60
CA PRO A 402 -29.09 10.21 23.40
C PRO A 402 -29.66 11.59 23.77
N PHE A 403 -29.26 12.62 23.02
CA PHE A 403 -29.65 13.98 23.36
C PHE A 403 -31.17 14.19 23.31
N ASP A 404 -31.73 14.52 24.48
CA ASP A 404 -33.07 15.07 24.65
C ASP A 404 -32.98 16.36 25.47
N LEU A 405 -33.34 17.49 24.85
CA LEU A 405 -33.33 18.79 25.51
C LEU A 405 -34.28 18.83 26.72
N HIS A 406 -35.38 18.05 26.67
CA HIS A 406 -36.37 17.97 27.75
C HIS A 406 -35.83 17.32 29.01
N ASP A 407 -34.69 16.63 28.98
CA ASP A 407 -34.04 16.09 30.18
C ASP A 407 -33.47 17.15 31.12
N TYR A 408 -33.45 18.40 30.65
CA TYR A 408 -32.92 19.52 31.39
C TYR A 408 -33.96 20.64 31.59
N ASP A 409 -35.24 20.36 31.38
CA ASP A 409 -36.33 21.30 31.67
C ASP A 409 -36.31 21.70 33.14
N GLY A 410 -36.49 23.01 33.41
CA GLY A 410 -36.44 23.57 34.76
C GLY A 410 -35.04 23.72 35.39
N VAL A 411 -34.01 23.04 34.85
CA VAL A 411 -32.62 23.16 35.36
C VAL A 411 -32.09 24.58 35.13
N GLN A 412 -31.71 25.24 36.22
CA GLN A 412 -31.12 26.58 36.22
C GLN A 412 -29.60 26.49 36.20
N VAL A 413 -28.97 27.26 35.31
CA VAL A 413 -27.51 27.41 35.23
C VAL A 413 -27.19 28.89 35.23
N GLN A 414 -26.17 29.30 35.97
CA GLN A 414 -25.69 30.68 35.94
C GLN A 414 -25.24 31.05 34.52
N LYS A 415 -25.80 32.12 33.96
CA LYS A 415 -25.41 32.63 32.65
C LYS A 415 -23.96 33.12 32.66
N GLN A 416 -23.24 32.84 31.58
CA GLN A 416 -21.84 33.19 31.37
C GLN A 416 -21.65 33.76 29.96
N LYS A 417 -20.61 34.58 29.78
CA LYS A 417 -20.09 34.96 28.46
C LYS A 417 -19.14 33.89 27.96
N LEU A 418 -19.12 33.63 26.65
CA LEU A 418 -18.15 32.72 26.02
C LEU A 418 -16.70 33.11 26.38
N PRO A 419 -15.79 32.13 26.47
CA PRO A 419 -14.37 32.41 26.65
C PRO A 419 -13.75 33.04 25.40
N GLY A 420 -12.61 33.71 25.55
CA GLY A 420 -11.83 34.17 24.39
C GLY A 420 -11.18 32.98 23.65
N ARG A 421 -11.09 33.06 22.32
CA ARG A 421 -10.60 31.96 21.46
C ARG A 421 -9.25 31.43 21.90
N ASN A 422 -8.27 32.30 22.10
CA ASN A 422 -6.90 31.89 22.45
C ASN A 422 -6.83 31.26 23.84
N ALA A 423 -7.60 31.79 24.79
CA ALA A 423 -7.66 31.23 26.15
C ALA A 423 -8.25 29.83 26.14
N PHE A 424 -9.36 29.62 25.42
CA PHE A 424 -9.98 28.31 25.27
C PHE A 424 -9.08 27.33 24.52
N TYR A 425 -8.51 27.75 23.37
CA TYR A 425 -7.61 26.91 22.58
C TYR A 425 -6.40 26.46 23.42
N ASN A 426 -5.77 27.37 24.18
CA ASN A 426 -4.63 27.04 25.02
C ASN A 426 -4.99 26.08 26.16
N ALA A 427 -6.19 26.23 26.74
CA ALA A 427 -6.73 25.37 27.79
C ALA A 427 -7.18 23.98 27.30
N PHE A 428 -7.57 23.85 26.02
CA PHE A 428 -8.05 22.61 25.44
C PHE A 428 -6.93 21.55 25.37
N PRO A 429 -7.15 20.31 25.87
CA PRO A 429 -6.18 19.22 25.79
C PRO A 429 -5.80 18.87 24.35
N LYS A 430 -4.53 19.08 24.00
CA LYS A 430 -3.99 18.83 22.65
C LYS A 430 -2.50 18.50 22.68
N ASN A 431 -2.07 17.72 21.70
CA ASN A 431 -0.67 17.42 21.39
C ASN A 431 -0.30 18.14 20.08
N GLY A 432 0.36 19.30 20.19
CA GLY A 432 0.55 20.20 19.05
C GLY A 432 -0.78 20.76 18.57
N THR A 433 -1.14 20.47 17.31
CA THR A 433 -2.43 20.87 16.71
C THR A 433 -3.49 19.77 16.72
N ALA A 434 -3.21 18.60 17.29
CA ALA A 434 -4.15 17.48 17.35
C ALA A 434 -4.73 17.33 18.75
N GLY A 435 -6.00 16.93 18.86
CA GLY A 435 -6.66 16.64 20.14
C GLY A 435 -5.89 15.55 20.91
N MET A 436 -5.74 15.74 22.22
CA MET A 436 -5.07 14.75 23.08
C MET A 436 -5.93 13.47 23.15
N LYS A 437 -5.35 12.27 23.10
CA LYS A 437 -6.11 11.00 23.12
C LYS A 437 -6.87 10.79 24.44
N SER A 438 -8.00 10.09 24.42
CA SER A 438 -8.86 9.95 25.61
C SER A 438 -8.13 9.48 26.87
N PRO A 439 -7.31 8.40 26.85
CA PRO A 439 -6.61 7.95 28.06
C PRO A 439 -5.63 8.99 28.63
N GLU A 440 -5.02 9.81 27.78
CA GLU A 440 -4.14 10.91 28.20
C GLU A 440 -4.94 12.06 28.83
N VAL A 441 -6.14 12.35 28.31
CA VAL A 441 -7.06 13.35 28.90
C VAL A 441 -7.55 12.91 30.27
N TYR A 442 -7.99 11.66 30.40
CA TYR A 442 -8.38 11.09 31.69
C TYR A 442 -7.23 11.15 32.69
N LYS A 443 -6.02 10.78 32.28
CA LYS A 443 -4.81 10.93 33.10
C LYS A 443 -4.51 12.38 33.50
N LEU A 444 -4.68 13.32 32.56
CA LEU A 444 -4.45 14.75 32.77
C LEU A 444 -5.42 15.37 33.79
N VAL A 445 -6.69 14.95 33.75
CA VAL A 445 -7.72 15.44 34.69
C VAL A 445 -7.61 14.70 36.04
N GLY A 446 -7.27 13.41 36.02
CA GLY A 446 -7.13 12.57 37.21
C GLY A 446 -8.47 12.35 37.93
N GLY A 447 -8.39 11.94 39.20
CA GLY A 447 -9.57 11.67 40.03
C GLY A 447 -10.25 10.33 39.69
N HIS A 448 -11.52 10.20 40.07
CA HIS A 448 -12.33 8.99 39.88
C HIS A 448 -12.40 8.59 38.39
N MET A 449 -12.68 9.55 37.51
CA MET A 449 -12.78 9.33 36.07
C MET A 449 -11.51 8.71 35.45
N PHE A 450 -10.32 9.01 35.97
CA PHE A 450 -9.09 8.37 35.50
C PHE A 450 -9.02 6.89 35.88
N GLN A 451 -9.46 6.56 37.09
CA GLN A 451 -9.50 5.18 37.55
C GLN A 451 -10.49 4.36 36.73
N GLU A 452 -11.69 4.88 36.48
CA GLU A 452 -12.70 4.23 35.63
C GLU A 452 -12.23 4.01 34.19
N ASN A 453 -11.58 5.00 33.58
CA ASN A 453 -10.98 4.84 32.26
C ASN A 453 -9.87 3.77 32.26
N LYS A 454 -9.01 3.75 33.29
CA LYS A 454 -7.93 2.76 33.43
C LYS A 454 -8.46 1.35 33.61
N ASP A 455 -9.57 1.20 34.31
CA ASP A 455 -10.27 -0.08 34.53
C ASP A 455 -11.13 -0.49 33.32
N GLN A 456 -11.02 0.24 32.20
CA GLN A 456 -11.70 -0.03 30.94
C GLN A 456 -13.23 -0.02 31.07
N ASN A 457 -13.77 0.84 31.94
CA ASN A 457 -15.20 1.07 31.99
C ASN A 457 -15.65 1.72 30.68
N THR A 458 -16.61 1.09 30.00
CA THR A 458 -17.12 1.53 28.69
C THR A 458 -17.73 2.93 28.71
N ASN A 459 -18.19 3.41 29.88
CA ASN A 459 -18.74 4.76 30.03
C ASN A 459 -17.66 5.85 30.08
N TYR A 460 -16.39 5.46 30.18
CA TYR A 460 -15.25 6.37 30.31
C TYR A 460 -14.24 6.17 29.17
N GLU A 461 -14.67 5.69 28.00
CA GLU A 461 -13.79 5.52 26.84
C GLU A 461 -13.53 6.86 26.13
N ASN A 462 -14.59 7.63 25.95
CA ASN A 462 -14.58 8.87 25.18
C ASN A 462 -14.32 10.08 26.10
N ALA A 463 -13.42 10.98 25.70
CA ALA A 463 -13.06 12.16 26.49
C ALA A 463 -13.52 13.47 25.83
N CYS A 464 -14.37 13.44 24.80
CA CYS A 464 -14.75 14.61 24.00
C CYS A 464 -15.33 15.75 24.86
N ALA A 465 -16.31 15.46 25.72
CA ALA A 465 -16.90 16.46 26.60
C ALA A 465 -15.94 16.92 27.71
N ILE A 466 -15.04 16.04 28.16
CA ILE A 466 -14.02 16.36 29.16
C ILE A 466 -13.00 17.36 28.60
N ARG A 467 -12.61 17.22 27.32
CA ARG A 467 -11.70 18.18 26.67
C ARG A 467 -12.30 19.58 26.60
N VAL A 468 -13.56 19.68 26.18
CA VAL A 468 -14.28 20.96 26.16
C VAL A 468 -14.47 21.48 27.59
N SER A 469 -14.81 20.61 28.54
CA SER A 469 -14.94 20.98 29.96
C SER A 469 -13.66 21.58 30.52
N ARG A 470 -12.50 20.97 30.22
CA ARG A 470 -11.19 21.53 30.60
C ARG A 470 -10.94 22.88 29.91
N GLY A 471 -11.25 22.96 28.61
CA GLY A 471 -11.17 24.20 27.84
C GLY A 471 -11.94 25.34 28.49
N LEU A 472 -13.17 25.08 28.95
CA LEU A 472 -14.01 26.04 29.68
C LEU A 472 -13.40 26.40 31.05
N ASN A 473 -13.11 25.38 31.86
CA ASN A 473 -12.56 25.53 33.20
C ASN A 473 -11.30 26.42 33.23
N TYR A 474 -10.33 26.11 32.38
CA TYR A 474 -9.03 26.79 32.35
C TYR A 474 -9.03 28.06 31.46
N SER A 475 -10.14 28.40 30.80
CA SER A 475 -10.34 29.70 30.15
C SER A 475 -11.16 30.69 31.00
N GLY A 476 -11.30 30.40 32.30
CA GLY A 476 -11.99 31.27 33.26
C GLY A 476 -13.52 31.11 33.24
N LYS A 477 -14.03 29.95 32.77
CA LYS A 477 -15.44 29.58 32.77
C LYS A 477 -15.65 28.28 33.57
N PRO A 478 -15.41 28.30 34.90
CA PRO A 478 -15.51 27.10 35.72
C PRO A 478 -16.92 26.51 35.65
N ILE A 479 -16.99 25.20 35.43
CA ILE A 479 -18.23 24.45 35.36
C ILE A 479 -18.72 24.17 36.78
N PRO A 480 -19.96 24.54 37.14
CA PRO A 480 -20.55 24.18 38.42
C PRO A 480 -20.92 22.69 38.43
N VAL A 481 -21.33 22.18 39.59
CA VAL A 481 -21.97 20.85 39.62
C VAL A 481 -23.23 20.90 38.75
N PHE A 482 -23.27 20.08 37.69
CA PHE A 482 -24.37 20.06 36.74
C PHE A 482 -25.24 18.82 36.95
N ARG A 483 -26.56 19.03 36.93
CA ARG A 483 -27.57 17.98 37.16
C ARG A 483 -28.66 18.07 36.09
N ASN A 484 -29.26 16.94 35.75
CA ASN A 484 -30.46 16.90 34.92
C ASN A 484 -31.73 17.18 35.75
N LYS A 485 -32.91 17.15 35.11
CA LYS A 485 -34.21 17.40 35.77
C LYS A 485 -34.54 16.41 36.89
N THR A 486 -34.01 15.19 36.84
CA THR A 486 -34.23 14.16 37.87
C THR A 486 -33.26 14.28 39.05
N GLY A 487 -32.34 15.25 39.00
CA GLY A 487 -31.33 15.48 40.02
C GLY A 487 -30.07 14.60 39.88
N GLN A 488 -29.99 13.74 38.86
CA GLN A 488 -28.80 12.97 38.55
C GLN A 488 -27.66 13.93 38.17
N GLN A 489 -26.51 13.73 38.79
CA GLN A 489 -25.32 14.52 38.52
C GLN A 489 -24.69 14.06 37.19
N LYS A 490 -24.46 15.02 36.29
CA LYS A 490 -23.91 14.82 34.94
C LYS A 490 -22.50 15.43 34.79
N SER A 491 -21.89 15.79 35.91
CA SER A 491 -20.51 16.29 35.99
C SER A 491 -19.75 15.63 37.12
N GLU A 492 -18.46 15.34 36.95
CA GLU A 492 -17.60 14.79 38.00
C GLU A 492 -16.40 15.66 38.31
N LYS A 493 -15.87 15.53 39.53
CA LYS A 493 -14.75 16.33 40.00
C LYS A 493 -13.43 15.69 39.60
N GLY A 494 -12.57 16.45 38.93
CA GLY A 494 -11.19 16.06 38.63
C GLY A 494 -10.27 16.14 39.85
N SER A 495 -9.04 15.65 39.70
CA SER A 495 -8.02 15.77 40.76
C SER A 495 -7.61 17.22 41.06
N ASP A 496 -7.87 18.13 40.13
CA ASP A 496 -7.67 19.58 40.25
C ASP A 496 -8.81 20.29 40.99
N GLY A 497 -9.85 19.56 41.42
CA GLY A 497 -10.97 20.10 42.18
C GLY A 497 -12.06 20.77 41.33
N LEU A 498 -11.91 20.82 40.00
CA LEU A 498 -12.88 21.39 39.07
C LEU A 498 -13.88 20.33 38.59
N ASN A 499 -15.08 20.74 38.15
CA ASN A 499 -16.08 19.81 37.62
C ASN A 499 -15.95 19.68 36.10
N TYR A 500 -16.20 18.48 35.60
CA TYR A 500 -16.11 18.10 34.19
C TYR A 500 -17.40 17.40 33.78
N ILE A 501 -18.02 17.85 32.69
CA ILE A 501 -19.15 17.13 32.09
C ILE A 501 -18.59 15.97 31.27
N LEU A 502 -19.16 14.78 31.44
CA LEU A 502 -18.60 13.53 30.94
C LEU A 502 -19.04 13.19 29.53
N ASP A 503 -20.29 13.51 29.18
CA ASP A 503 -20.90 13.15 27.89
C ASP A 503 -21.30 14.37 27.04
N ALA A 504 -21.36 14.16 25.73
CA ALA A 504 -21.61 15.24 24.77
C ALA A 504 -23.04 15.80 24.88
N SER A 505 -24.04 14.97 25.17
CA SER A 505 -25.44 15.42 25.28
C SER A 505 -25.66 16.33 26.49
N SER A 506 -25.10 15.98 27.65
CA SER A 506 -25.10 16.81 28.85
C SER A 506 -24.32 18.10 28.65
N LEU A 507 -23.19 18.04 27.92
CA LEU A 507 -22.41 19.22 27.61
C LEU A 507 -23.18 20.18 26.70
N LEU A 508 -23.88 19.67 25.68
CA LEU A 508 -24.76 20.47 24.82
C LEU A 508 -25.83 21.20 25.64
N SER A 509 -26.52 20.47 26.52
CA SER A 509 -27.54 21.05 27.41
C SER A 509 -26.97 22.12 28.34
N TYR A 510 -25.78 21.89 28.91
CA TYR A 510 -25.09 22.90 29.70
C TYR A 510 -24.76 24.15 28.88
N MET A 511 -24.19 23.98 27.68
CA MET A 511 -23.80 25.08 26.81
C MET A 511 -25.00 25.95 26.40
N LEU A 512 -26.12 25.34 26.01
CA LEU A 512 -27.36 26.05 25.64
C LEU A 512 -27.90 26.91 26.79
N LYS A 513 -27.75 26.46 28.05
CA LYS A 513 -28.21 27.21 29.22
C LYS A 513 -27.22 28.28 29.67
N ALA A 514 -25.96 27.87 29.85
CA ALA A 514 -24.89 28.74 30.34
C ALA A 514 -24.62 29.91 29.39
N TYR A 515 -24.72 29.70 28.07
CA TYR A 515 -24.44 30.72 27.06
C TYR A 515 -25.70 31.15 26.30
N SER A 516 -26.86 31.15 26.97
CA SER A 516 -28.16 31.51 26.36
C SER A 516 -28.22 32.92 25.75
N ASP A 517 -27.37 33.85 26.20
CA ASP A 517 -27.26 35.20 25.61
C ASP A 517 -26.37 35.23 24.35
N THR A 518 -25.73 34.11 23.99
CA THR A 518 -24.94 33.93 22.77
C THR A 518 -25.27 32.56 22.16
N PRO A 519 -26.44 32.45 21.51
CA PRO A 519 -26.90 31.17 20.98
C PRO A 519 -25.93 30.63 19.91
N PRO A 520 -25.82 29.30 19.79
CA PRO A 520 -24.97 28.70 18.78
C PRO A 520 -25.51 28.96 17.37
N LEU A 521 -24.62 28.92 16.38
CA LEU A 521 -25.01 28.58 15.02
C LEU A 521 -25.50 27.12 15.04
N HIS A 522 -26.81 26.93 14.86
CA HIS A 522 -27.44 25.62 14.82
C HIS A 522 -27.69 25.20 13.37
N LEU A 523 -27.00 24.14 12.94
CA LEU A 523 -27.11 23.56 11.61
C LEU A 523 -27.82 22.21 11.74
N LYS A 524 -28.93 22.03 11.03
CA LYS A 524 -29.75 20.81 11.09
C LYS A 524 -30.05 20.29 9.70
N ASN A 525 -30.12 18.96 9.55
CA ASN A 525 -30.48 18.28 8.31
C ASN A 525 -29.62 18.71 7.11
N LYS A 526 -28.32 18.90 7.33
CA LYS A 526 -27.37 19.21 6.27
C LYS A 526 -26.61 17.96 5.83
N THR A 527 -26.14 17.98 4.59
CA THR A 527 -25.12 17.05 4.10
C THR A 527 -23.77 17.33 4.76
N ALA A 528 -22.88 16.34 4.74
CA ALA A 528 -21.55 16.46 5.33
C ALA A 528 -20.76 17.65 4.73
N GLN A 529 -20.91 17.88 3.42
CA GLN A 529 -20.30 19.02 2.72
C GLN A 529 -20.91 20.37 3.10
N GLU A 530 -22.22 20.42 3.30
CA GLU A 530 -22.86 21.65 3.76
C GLU A 530 -22.44 22.04 5.17
N TYR A 531 -22.21 21.05 6.06
CA TYR A 531 -21.64 21.31 7.38
C TYR A 531 -20.22 21.86 7.28
N GLU A 532 -19.34 21.21 6.51
CA GLU A 532 -17.96 21.68 6.29
C GLU A 532 -17.97 23.13 5.77
N LYS A 533 -18.70 23.38 4.69
CA LYS A 533 -18.79 24.72 4.08
C LYS A 533 -19.30 25.80 5.04
N ALA A 534 -20.25 25.47 5.92
CA ALA A 534 -20.80 26.42 6.87
C ALA A 534 -19.82 26.78 8.00
N LEU A 535 -18.91 25.88 8.34
CA LEU A 535 -17.95 26.06 9.42
C LEU A 535 -16.55 26.45 8.95
N ASN A 536 -16.25 26.31 7.66
CA ASN A 536 -14.94 26.61 7.08
C ASN A 536 -14.46 28.02 7.46
N GLY A 537 -13.21 28.11 7.90
CA GLY A 537 -12.58 29.36 8.35
C GLY A 537 -12.98 29.84 9.74
N LYS A 538 -13.91 29.18 10.43
CA LYS A 538 -14.35 29.57 11.78
C LYS A 538 -13.48 28.92 12.87
N TRP A 539 -13.57 29.48 14.06
CA TRP A 539 -12.93 28.97 15.28
C TRP A 539 -13.95 28.93 16.40
N GLY A 540 -14.08 27.81 17.10
CA GLY A 540 -15.14 27.71 18.08
C GLY A 540 -15.27 26.40 18.82
N ILE A 541 -16.29 26.34 19.67
CA ILE A 541 -16.73 25.12 20.33
C ILE A 541 -17.73 24.43 19.42
N TYR A 542 -17.41 23.20 19.04
CA TYR A 542 -18.20 22.36 18.16
C TYR A 542 -18.86 21.25 18.96
N ILE A 543 -20.17 21.09 18.82
CA ILE A 543 -20.89 19.95 19.38
C ILE A 543 -21.86 19.41 18.32
N MET A 544 -21.83 18.11 18.04
CA MET A 544 -22.73 17.46 17.09
C MET A 544 -23.60 16.42 17.77
N VAL A 545 -24.85 16.34 17.29
CA VAL A 545 -25.81 15.29 17.64
C VAL A 545 -25.79 14.27 16.50
N PRO A 546 -25.62 12.97 16.78
CA PRO A 546 -25.46 11.95 15.75
C PRO A 546 -26.81 11.59 15.11
N LYS A 547 -26.74 11.00 13.91
CA LYS A 547 -27.90 10.36 13.27
C LYS A 547 -28.40 9.18 14.10
N THR A 548 -29.70 8.93 14.08
CA THR A 548 -30.35 7.83 14.81
C THR A 548 -30.20 6.47 14.13
N ASP A 549 -29.21 6.31 13.24
CA ASP A 549 -28.99 5.09 12.44
C ASP A 549 -28.16 4.03 13.18
N GLY A 550 -27.79 4.29 14.45
CA GLY A 550 -27.00 3.39 15.29
C GLY A 550 -25.53 3.29 14.89
N THR A 551 -25.06 4.10 13.94
CA THR A 551 -23.67 4.03 13.46
C THR A 551 -22.68 4.87 14.26
N PHE A 552 -23.14 5.52 15.33
CA PHE A 552 -22.34 6.33 16.24
C PHE A 552 -22.64 5.89 17.68
N THR A 553 -21.61 5.51 18.43
CA THR A 553 -21.75 4.80 19.71
C THR A 553 -21.78 5.70 20.95
N ALA A 554 -21.49 7.00 20.80
CA ALA A 554 -21.57 7.99 21.88
C ALA A 554 -22.83 8.84 21.77
N SER A 555 -23.18 9.54 22.85
CA SER A 555 -24.32 10.48 22.90
C SER A 555 -24.20 11.64 21.90
N GLY A 556 -22.97 11.92 21.47
CA GLY A 556 -22.61 12.88 20.42
C GLY A 556 -21.10 13.08 20.39
N HIS A 557 -20.65 14.19 19.78
CA HIS A 557 -19.24 14.56 19.80
C HIS A 557 -19.06 16.04 20.10
N ALA A 558 -18.05 16.36 20.89
CA ALA A 558 -17.68 17.73 21.22
C ALA A 558 -16.19 17.95 21.02
N ASP A 559 -15.81 19.05 20.37
CA ASP A 559 -14.42 19.37 20.07
C ASP A 559 -14.19 20.89 19.99
N PHE A 560 -12.93 21.27 19.88
CA PHE A 560 -12.54 22.58 19.38
C PHE A 560 -12.42 22.55 17.86
N PHE A 561 -13.15 23.43 17.19
CA PHE A 561 -13.02 23.66 15.76
C PHE A 561 -12.01 24.79 15.51
N SER A 562 -11.07 24.51 14.63
CA SER A 562 -10.06 25.45 14.14
C SER A 562 -10.27 25.72 12.65
N GLN A 563 -9.40 26.53 12.05
CA GLN A 563 -9.47 26.83 10.62
C GLN A 563 -9.46 25.59 9.71
N SER A 564 -8.80 24.51 10.14
CA SER A 564 -8.70 23.25 9.37
C SER A 564 -9.74 22.20 9.79
N GLY A 565 -10.68 22.54 10.66
CA GLY A 565 -11.63 21.57 11.24
C GLY A 565 -11.35 21.29 12.72
N CYS A 566 -11.88 20.18 13.20
CA CYS A 566 -11.85 19.77 14.60
C CYS A 566 -10.43 19.32 14.99
N LEU A 567 -10.02 19.45 16.26
CA LEU A 567 -8.67 19.02 16.63
C LEU A 567 -8.52 17.49 16.68
N SER A 568 -9.60 16.77 16.98
CA SER A 568 -9.72 15.32 16.86
C SER A 568 -10.37 14.94 15.52
N ALA A 569 -11.69 15.07 15.41
CA ALA A 569 -12.45 14.72 14.20
C ALA A 569 -13.85 15.34 14.23
N CYS A 570 -14.37 15.78 13.08
CA CYS A 570 -15.68 16.43 13.02
C CYS A 570 -16.86 15.48 12.84
N TYR A 571 -16.64 14.33 12.20
CA TYR A 571 -17.68 13.34 11.91
C TYR A 571 -18.90 13.92 11.16
N PHE A 572 -18.69 14.81 10.18
CA PHE A 572 -19.79 15.49 9.49
C PHE A 572 -20.76 14.53 8.78
N ASN A 573 -20.27 13.36 8.34
CA ASN A 573 -21.08 12.30 7.75
C ASN A 573 -22.00 11.59 8.76
N LYS A 574 -21.70 11.69 10.06
CA LYS A 574 -22.47 11.09 11.17
C LYS A 574 -23.39 12.08 11.88
N ALA A 575 -23.21 13.38 11.68
CA ALA A 575 -24.02 14.41 12.31
C ALA A 575 -25.44 14.49 11.71
N ALA A 576 -26.44 14.51 12.59
CA ALA A 576 -27.81 14.93 12.27
C ALA A 576 -27.99 16.45 12.48
N GLU A 577 -27.30 16.99 13.50
CA GLU A 577 -27.30 18.40 13.84
C GLU A 577 -25.93 18.81 14.39
N ILE A 578 -25.58 20.09 14.22
CA ILE A 578 -24.36 20.70 14.76
C ILE A 578 -24.72 22.01 15.45
N TYR A 579 -24.18 22.19 16.65
CA TYR A 579 -24.25 23.39 17.45
C TYR A 579 -22.84 23.98 17.56
N PHE A 580 -22.68 25.20 17.06
CA PHE A 580 -21.38 25.83 16.96
C PHE A 580 -21.36 27.19 17.66
N TRP A 581 -20.50 27.34 18.67
CA TRP A 581 -20.24 28.63 19.31
C TRP A 581 -18.93 29.21 18.80
N GLU A 582 -19.03 30.22 17.94
CA GLU A 582 -17.86 30.93 17.42
C GLU A 582 -17.16 31.71 18.54
N LEU A 583 -15.87 31.46 18.73
CA LEU A 583 -15.04 32.13 19.72
C LEU A 583 -14.21 33.23 19.05
N LYS A 584 -14.16 34.40 19.68
CA LYS A 584 -13.45 35.58 19.18
C LYS A 584 -12.05 35.72 19.78
#